data_AF-A0A1B9LTC5-F1
#
_entry.id   AF-A0A1B9LTC5-F1
#
_cell.length_a   1.000
_cell.length_b   1.000
_cell.length_c   1.000
_cell.angle_alpha   90.00
_cell.angle_beta   90.00
_cell.angle_gamma   90.00
#
_symmetry.space_group_name_H-M   'P 1'
#
loop_
_entity.id
_entity.type
_entity.pdbx_description
1 polymer ?
#
loop_
_entity_poly.entity_id
_entity_poly.type
_entity_poly.pdbx_seq_one_letter_code
_entity_poly.pdbx_strand_id
1 'polypeptide(L)'
;MGIEYSIIAMDDSVTQDIVLNAFSPYCTKKDDEEYLLDYGDEVYEDMIICNHCTLYLSFKESSKDIIESIEIIKPSDHPALEKAIFLLIHEHPMFIAGPDFPLMTANKKCMDLLKVKDIETYEDTELVSSFDEFSNLLTSYE
;
A
#
# COMPACT_ATOMS: atom_id res chain seq x y z
N MET A 1 14.16 9.93 9.51
CA MET A 1 13.58 8.61 9.19
C MET A 1 12.52 8.89 8.14
N GLY A 2 12.53 8.18 7.01
CA GLY A 2 11.60 8.47 5.92
C GLY A 2 10.18 8.05 6.28
N ILE A 3 9.20 8.60 5.58
CA ILE A 3 7.83 8.07 5.62
C ILE A 3 7.87 6.67 4.99
N GLU A 4 7.19 5.72 5.63
CA GLU A 4 7.13 4.32 5.21
C GLU A 4 5.67 3.88 5.31
N TYR A 5 5.15 3.32 4.23
CA TYR A 5 3.82 2.70 4.23
C TYR A 5 3.98 1.19 4.26
N SER A 6 3.20 0.52 5.11
CA SER A 6 3.12 -0.93 5.20
C SER A 6 1.76 -1.39 4.74
N ILE A 7 1.70 -2.30 3.76
CA ILE A 7 0.46 -2.91 3.29
C ILE A 7 0.48 -4.38 3.68
N ILE A 8 -0.51 -4.86 4.43
CA ILE A 8 -0.48 -6.17 5.09
C ILE A 8 -1.63 -7.03 4.58
N ALA A 9 -1.34 -8.26 4.13
CA ALA A 9 -2.34 -9.22 3.70
C ALA A 9 -2.99 -9.93 4.89
N MET A 10 -4.32 -10.09 4.85
CA MET A 10 -5.07 -10.77 5.92
C MET A 10 -5.25 -12.26 5.72
N ASP A 11 -5.03 -12.73 4.49
CA ASP A 11 -5.08 -14.13 4.12
C ASP A 11 -4.13 -14.41 2.94
N ASP A 12 -4.04 -15.68 2.58
CA ASP A 12 -3.09 -16.20 1.60
C ASP A 12 -3.57 -16.02 0.14
N SER A 13 -4.55 -15.13 -0.12
CA SER A 13 -5.11 -14.92 -1.47
C SER A 13 -4.32 -13.93 -2.33
N VAL A 14 -3.42 -13.15 -1.73
CA VAL A 14 -2.63 -12.13 -2.44
C VAL A 14 -1.33 -12.75 -2.95
N THR A 15 -1.11 -12.63 -4.26
CA THR A 15 0.10 -13.14 -4.92
C THR A 15 0.96 -12.01 -5.45
N GLN A 16 2.23 -12.31 -5.73
CA GLN A 16 3.16 -11.36 -6.32
C GLN A 16 2.61 -10.72 -7.60
N ASP A 17 2.03 -11.51 -8.50
CA ASP A 17 1.50 -11.01 -9.77
C ASP A 17 0.36 -10.00 -9.55
N ILE A 18 -0.49 -10.21 -8.55
CA ILE A 18 -1.55 -9.26 -8.18
C ILE A 18 -0.94 -7.92 -7.79
N VAL A 19 0.08 -7.95 -6.92
CA VAL A 19 0.74 -6.73 -6.44
C VAL A 19 1.46 -6.02 -7.57
N LEU A 20 2.25 -6.73 -8.38
CA LEU A 20 3.00 -6.12 -9.49
C LEU A 20 2.07 -5.53 -10.56
N ASN A 21 0.91 -6.15 -10.80
CA ASN A 21 -0.09 -5.61 -11.72
C ASN A 21 -0.71 -4.31 -11.18
N ALA A 22 -0.93 -4.18 -9.88
CA ALA A 22 -1.48 -2.96 -9.28
C ALA A 22 -0.55 -1.75 -9.50
N PHE A 23 0.77 -1.96 -9.47
CA PHE A 23 1.77 -0.89 -9.66
C PHE A 23 2.29 -0.76 -11.11
N SER A 24 1.77 -1.54 -12.05
CA SER A 24 2.12 -1.45 -13.47
C SER A 24 1.54 -0.18 -14.11
N PRO A 25 2.24 0.51 -15.04
CA PRO A 25 3.54 0.15 -15.64
C PRO A 25 4.76 0.73 -14.89
N TYR A 26 4.58 1.30 -13.70
CA TYR A 26 5.61 2.07 -12.99
C TYR A 26 6.64 1.19 -12.27
N CYS A 27 6.40 -0.12 -12.20
CA CYS A 27 7.20 -1.06 -11.44
C CYS A 27 8.35 -1.67 -12.26
N THR A 28 9.59 -1.51 -11.78
CA THR A 28 10.80 -2.13 -12.34
C THR A 28 11.51 -2.98 -11.30
N LYS A 29 11.71 -4.27 -11.58
CA LYS A 29 12.42 -5.20 -10.69
C LYS A 29 13.89 -4.77 -10.48
N LYS A 30 14.33 -4.71 -9.23
CA LYS A 30 15.74 -4.47 -8.83
C LYS A 30 16.40 -5.74 -8.32
N ASP A 31 15.73 -6.44 -7.41
CA ASP A 31 16.12 -7.75 -6.88
C ASP A 31 14.86 -8.64 -6.74
N ASP A 32 14.98 -9.84 -6.18
CA ASP A 32 13.87 -10.78 -6.01
C ASP A 32 12.70 -10.18 -5.21
N GLU A 33 13.01 -9.38 -4.20
CA GLU A 33 12.04 -8.81 -3.26
C GLU A 33 11.92 -7.28 -3.39
N GLU A 34 12.80 -6.64 -4.17
CA GLU A 34 12.90 -5.18 -4.29
C GLU A 34 12.54 -4.68 -5.69
N TYR A 35 11.69 -3.65 -5.74
CA TYR A 35 11.22 -3.00 -6.96
C TYR A 35 11.34 -1.48 -6.83
N LEU A 36 11.68 -0.83 -7.93
CA LEU A 36 11.58 0.62 -8.06
C LEU A 36 10.23 0.95 -8.68
N LEU A 37 9.47 1.83 -8.02
CA LEU A 37 8.31 2.48 -8.60
C LEU A 37 8.76 3.86 -9.10
N ASP A 38 8.70 4.07 -10.42
CA ASP A 38 9.13 5.30 -11.07
C ASP A 38 7.94 5.96 -11.76
N TYR A 39 7.44 7.04 -11.15
CA TYR A 39 6.35 7.85 -11.68
C TYR A 39 6.84 9.07 -12.47
N GLY A 40 8.15 9.16 -12.72
CA GLY A 40 8.79 10.26 -13.43
C GLY A 40 9.12 11.47 -12.55
N ASP A 41 9.69 12.49 -13.21
CA ASP A 41 10.07 13.74 -12.56
C ASP A 41 9.05 14.85 -12.88
N GLU A 42 8.72 15.65 -11.88
CA GLU A 42 7.93 16.87 -12.05
C GLU A 42 8.78 18.11 -11.76
N VAL A 43 8.55 19.19 -12.53
CA VAL A 43 9.21 20.47 -12.30
C VAL A 43 8.21 21.41 -11.65
N TYR A 44 8.48 21.81 -10.41
CA TYR A 44 7.66 22.75 -9.66
C TYR A 44 8.55 23.86 -9.09
N GLU A 45 8.23 25.12 -9.40
CA GLU A 45 8.96 26.30 -8.91
C GLU A 45 10.50 26.20 -9.04
N ASP A 46 10.99 25.81 -10.22
CA ASP A 46 12.42 25.59 -10.52
C ASP A 46 13.11 24.46 -9.72
N MET A 47 12.35 23.62 -9.02
CA MET A 47 12.80 22.39 -8.36
C MET A 47 12.38 21.16 -9.16
N ILE A 48 13.24 20.13 -9.17
CA ILE A 48 12.92 18.81 -9.72
C ILE A 48 12.43 17.93 -8.56
N ILE A 49 11.18 17.51 -8.64
CA ILE A 49 10.55 16.54 -7.74
C ILE A 49 10.66 15.17 -8.41
N CYS A 50 11.51 14.31 -7.87
CA CYS A 50 11.64 12.94 -8.33
C CYS A 50 10.58 12.06 -7.67
N ASN A 51 9.55 11.66 -8.42
CA ASN A 51 8.47 10.80 -7.92
C ASN A 51 8.85 9.33 -8.05
N HIS A 52 9.83 8.91 -7.25
CA HIS A 52 10.24 7.52 -7.18
C HIS A 52 10.18 7.00 -5.74
N CYS A 53 9.73 5.76 -5.58
CA CYS A 53 9.76 5.07 -4.30
C CYS A 53 10.23 3.62 -4.45
N THR A 54 10.66 3.03 -3.34
CA THR A 54 11.07 1.62 -3.31
C THR A 54 9.94 0.78 -2.74
N LEU A 55 9.60 -0.29 -3.44
CA LEU A 55 8.61 -1.29 -3.03
C LEU A 55 9.35 -2.58 -2.67
N TYR A 56 9.19 -3.04 -1.42
CA TYR A 56 9.64 -4.34 -0.96
C TYR A 56 8.47 -5.30 -0.79
N LEU A 57 8.65 -6.55 -1.20
CA LEU A 57 7.68 -7.62 -1.05
C LEU A 57 8.18 -8.64 -0.03
N SER A 58 7.38 -8.87 1.02
CA SER A 58 7.59 -9.96 1.97
C SER A 58 6.67 -11.13 1.63
N PHE A 59 7.22 -12.34 1.65
CA PHE A 59 6.53 -13.55 1.26
C PHE A 59 6.26 -14.46 2.44
N LYS A 60 5.16 -15.23 2.38
CA LYS A 60 4.88 -16.31 3.33
C LYS A 60 6.04 -17.30 3.36
N GLU A 61 6.47 -17.73 4.55
CA GLU A 61 7.51 -18.77 4.71
C GLU A 61 7.23 -20.06 3.90
N SER A 62 5.94 -20.39 3.76
CA SER A 62 5.49 -21.59 3.03
C SER A 62 5.46 -21.44 1.51
N SER A 63 5.54 -20.22 0.95
CA SER A 63 5.42 -19.96 -0.48
C SER A 63 6.05 -18.64 -0.90
N LYS A 64 6.94 -18.69 -1.90
CA LYS A 64 7.56 -17.50 -2.52
C LYS A 64 6.64 -16.71 -3.46
N ASP A 65 5.41 -17.15 -3.65
CA ASP A 65 4.45 -16.46 -4.53
C ASP A 65 3.37 -15.71 -3.73
N ILE A 66 3.20 -16.05 -2.45
CA ILE A 66 2.14 -15.51 -1.58
C ILE A 66 2.70 -14.35 -0.79
N ILE A 67 2.07 -13.19 -0.91
CA ILE A 67 2.49 -11.95 -0.25
C ILE A 67 1.94 -11.90 1.16
N GLU A 68 2.82 -11.67 2.12
CA GLU A 68 2.47 -11.42 3.51
C GLU A 68 2.34 -9.91 3.77
N SER A 69 3.32 -9.14 3.29
CA SER A 69 3.30 -7.68 3.39
C SER A 69 4.08 -7.01 2.27
N ILE A 70 3.83 -5.71 2.12
CA ILE A 70 4.51 -4.81 1.19
C ILE A 70 5.00 -3.63 2.01
N GLU A 71 6.22 -3.19 1.78
CA GLU A 71 6.73 -1.93 2.32
C GLU A 71 7.01 -0.95 1.18
N ILE A 72 6.56 0.29 1.33
CA ILE A 72 6.82 1.38 0.39
C ILE A 72 7.65 2.43 1.12
N ILE A 73 8.92 2.54 0.73
CA ILE A 73 9.91 3.42 1.34
C ILE A 73 9.98 4.72 0.57
N LYS A 74 9.86 5.85 1.30
CA LYS A 74 9.79 7.20 0.72
C LYS A 74 8.67 7.28 -0.33
N PRO A 75 7.41 6.99 0.04
CA PRO A 75 6.29 7.15 -0.88
C PRO A 75 6.30 8.59 -1.43
N SER A 76 5.96 8.70 -2.71
CA SER A 76 5.75 10.00 -3.37
C SER A 76 4.27 10.33 -3.36
N ASP A 77 3.92 11.61 -3.31
CA ASP A 77 2.53 12.09 -3.35
C ASP A 77 1.90 11.99 -4.77
N HIS A 78 2.48 11.16 -5.62
CA HIS A 78 2.03 10.99 -6.99
C HIS A 78 0.68 10.23 -6.99
N PRO A 79 -0.40 10.77 -7.58
CA PRO A 79 -1.74 10.20 -7.48
C PRO A 79 -1.88 8.76 -8.02
N ALA A 80 -1.00 8.35 -8.94
CA ALA A 80 -1.00 6.97 -9.43
C ALA A 80 -0.56 5.96 -8.36
N LEU A 81 0.34 6.34 -7.45
CA LEU A 81 0.74 5.51 -6.31
C LEU A 81 -0.44 5.32 -5.36
N GLU A 82 -1.08 6.40 -4.94
CA GLU A 82 -2.24 6.35 -4.05
C GLU A 82 -3.37 5.51 -4.64
N LYS A 83 -3.65 5.66 -5.94
CA LYS A 83 -4.67 4.86 -6.63
C LYS A 83 -4.31 3.38 -6.68
N ALA A 84 -3.04 3.04 -6.96
CA ALA A 84 -2.60 1.65 -6.97
C ALA A 84 -2.79 1.01 -5.59
N ILE A 85 -2.41 1.72 -4.52
CA ILE A 85 -2.60 1.27 -3.14
C ILE A 85 -4.09 1.10 -2.83
N PHE A 86 -4.92 2.12 -3.12
CA PHE A 86 -6.36 2.07 -2.86
C PHE A 86 -7.02 0.88 -3.56
N LEU A 87 -6.71 0.68 -4.85
CA LEU A 87 -7.25 -0.45 -5.62
C LEU A 87 -6.81 -1.79 -5.01
N LEU A 88 -5.55 -1.90 -4.60
CA LEU A 88 -5.03 -3.12 -3.98
C LEU A 88 -5.77 -3.47 -2.69
N ILE A 89 -5.94 -2.51 -1.76
CA ILE A 89 -6.67 -2.71 -0.50
C ILE A 89 -8.19 -2.78 -0.67
N HIS A 90 -8.71 -2.42 -1.84
CA HIS A 90 -10.13 -2.53 -2.18
C HIS A 90 -10.47 -3.91 -2.73
N GLU A 91 -9.70 -4.37 -3.72
CA GLU A 91 -9.93 -5.61 -4.44
C GLU A 91 -9.48 -6.84 -3.64
N HIS A 92 -8.48 -6.67 -2.77
CA HIS A 92 -7.88 -7.75 -2.00
C HIS A 92 -7.99 -7.50 -0.49
N PRO A 93 -8.02 -8.56 0.33
CA PRO A 93 -8.13 -8.43 1.78
C PRO A 93 -6.78 -7.96 2.36
N MET A 94 -6.49 -6.68 2.19
CA MET A 94 -5.29 -6.03 2.71
C MET A 94 -5.63 -4.77 3.53
N PHE A 95 -4.71 -4.40 4.40
CA PHE A 95 -4.69 -3.13 5.13
C PHE A 95 -3.52 -2.28 4.68
N ILE A 96 -3.62 -0.97 4.87
CA ILE A 96 -2.47 -0.08 4.86
C ILE A 96 -2.30 0.57 6.24
N ALA A 97 -1.05 0.68 6.67
CA ALA A 97 -0.63 1.36 7.89
C ALA A 97 0.51 2.32 7.55
N GLY A 98 0.58 3.42 8.30
CA GLY A 98 1.67 4.39 8.23
C GLY A 98 1.75 5.18 9.54
N PRO A 99 2.84 5.92 9.78
CA PRO A 99 3.00 6.71 11.00
C PRO A 99 2.01 7.88 11.08
N ASP A 100 1.57 8.38 9.92
CA ASP A 100 0.82 9.62 9.80
C ASP A 100 -0.67 9.40 9.51
N PHE A 101 -1.19 8.19 9.53
CA PHE A 101 -2.62 7.94 9.30
C PHE A 101 -3.09 6.65 10.02
N PRO A 102 -4.38 6.52 10.34
CA PRO A 102 -4.90 5.32 11.00
C PRO A 102 -4.76 4.07 10.13
N LEU A 103 -4.81 2.89 10.74
CA LEU A 103 -4.91 1.63 9.97
C LEU A 103 -6.16 1.68 9.08
N MET A 104 -5.99 1.47 7.77
CA MET A 104 -7.08 1.62 6.79
C MET A 104 -7.27 0.37 5.93
N THR A 105 -8.50 0.10 5.52
CA THR A 105 -8.82 -0.84 4.42
C THR A 105 -10.00 -0.33 3.60
N ALA A 106 -10.08 -0.74 2.33
CA ALA A 106 -11.24 -0.53 1.48
C ALA A 106 -12.03 -1.83 1.22
N ASN A 107 -11.70 -2.91 1.96
CA ASN A 107 -12.27 -4.24 1.78
C ASN A 107 -13.07 -4.69 3.01
N LYS A 108 -14.37 -4.91 2.85
CA LYS A 108 -15.25 -5.34 3.96
C LYS A 108 -14.85 -6.69 4.58
N LYS A 109 -14.25 -7.59 3.78
CA LYS A 109 -13.78 -8.89 4.26
C LYS A 109 -12.69 -8.72 5.32
N CYS A 110 -11.85 -7.69 5.20
CA CYS A 110 -10.85 -7.36 6.20
C CYS A 110 -11.49 -7.06 7.57
N MET A 111 -12.53 -6.22 7.59
CA MET A 111 -13.27 -5.89 8.81
C MET A 111 -13.95 -7.12 9.43
N ASP A 112 -14.57 -7.96 8.60
CA ASP A 112 -15.21 -9.20 9.07
C ASP A 112 -14.19 -10.17 9.69
N LEU A 113 -12.99 -10.27 9.10
CA LEU A 113 -11.90 -11.12 9.61
C LEU A 113 -11.31 -10.56 10.91
N LEU A 114 -11.07 -9.25 11.00
CA LEU A 114 -10.55 -8.60 12.21
C LEU A 114 -11.51 -8.76 13.38
N LYS A 115 -12.81 -8.52 13.16
CA LYS A 115 -13.84 -8.66 14.21
C LYS A 115 -13.81 -10.01 14.93
N VAL A 116 -13.34 -11.07 14.25
CA VAL A 116 -13.21 -12.43 14.81
C VAL A 116 -11.83 -12.66 15.43
N LYS A 117 -10.76 -12.16 14.79
CA LYS A 117 -9.37 -12.47 15.16
C LYS A 117 -8.79 -11.52 16.21
N ASP A 118 -9.09 -10.23 16.08
CA ASP A 118 -8.49 -9.15 16.85
C ASP A 118 -9.45 -7.95 16.89
N ILE A 119 -10.21 -7.87 17.98
CA ILE A 119 -11.23 -6.83 18.16
C ILE A 119 -10.64 -5.46 18.47
N GLU A 120 -9.46 -5.40 19.09
CA GLU A 120 -8.79 -4.12 19.40
C GLU A 120 -8.38 -3.47 18.09
N THR A 121 -7.68 -4.22 17.23
CA THR A 121 -7.31 -3.73 15.90
C THR A 121 -8.54 -3.39 15.04
N TYR A 122 -9.65 -4.14 15.15
CA TYR A 122 -10.90 -3.80 14.47
C TYR A 122 -11.44 -2.42 14.84
N GLU A 123 -11.40 -2.04 16.12
CA GLU A 123 -11.92 -0.76 16.61
C GLU A 123 -11.07 0.42 16.12
N ASP A 124 -9.77 0.20 15.94
CA ASP A 124 -8.80 1.21 15.47
C ASP A 124 -8.63 1.23 13.94
N THR A 125 -9.36 0.37 13.21
CA THR A 125 -9.29 0.30 11.74
C THR A 125 -10.38 1.13 11.08
N GLU A 126 -9.98 2.02 10.19
CA GLU A 126 -10.89 2.81 9.36
C GLU A 126 -11.25 2.06 8.06
N LEU A 127 -12.55 1.89 7.81
CA LEU A 127 -13.06 1.32 6.56
C LEU A 127 -13.39 2.45 5.59
N VAL A 128 -12.51 2.69 4.62
CA VAL A 128 -12.74 3.69 3.58
C VAL A 128 -13.62 3.14 2.46
N SER A 129 -14.50 3.99 1.93
CA SER A 129 -15.51 3.62 0.94
C SER A 129 -15.22 4.15 -0.47
N SER A 130 -14.27 5.07 -0.60
CA SER A 130 -13.91 5.72 -1.86
C SER A 130 -12.45 6.16 -1.89
N PHE A 131 -11.94 6.39 -3.10
CA PHE A 131 -10.58 6.93 -3.29
C PHE A 131 -10.43 8.32 -2.67
N ASP A 132 -11.43 9.19 -2.77
CA ASP A 132 -11.37 10.54 -2.21
C ASP A 132 -11.26 10.51 -0.68
N GLU A 133 -12.02 9.62 -0.02
CA GLU A 133 -11.94 9.42 1.42
C GLU A 133 -10.56 8.89 1.84
N PHE A 134 -10.05 7.90 1.10
CA PHE A 134 -8.71 7.35 1.30
C PHE A 134 -7.60 8.40 1.16
N SER A 135 -7.60 9.15 0.04
CA SER A 135 -6.60 10.17 -0.26
C SER A 135 -6.64 11.31 0.78
N ASN A 136 -7.84 11.75 1.17
CA ASN A 136 -7.97 12.74 2.25
C ASN A 136 -7.35 12.22 3.55
N LEU A 137 -7.61 10.98 3.96
CA LEU A 137 -7.04 10.43 5.20
C LEU A 137 -5.51 10.26 5.14
N LEU A 138 -4.95 9.96 3.96
CA LEU A 138 -3.50 9.92 3.75
C LEU A 138 -2.84 11.29 3.97
N THR A 139 -3.48 12.38 3.53
CA THR A 139 -2.90 13.74 3.55
C THR A 139 -3.38 14.61 4.73
N SER A 140 -4.40 14.18 5.48
CA SER A 140 -5.04 15.02 6.52
C SER A 140 -4.20 15.24 7.79
N TYR A 141 -3.04 14.60 7.89
CA TYR A 141 -2.19 14.63 9.09
C TYR A 141 -0.88 15.44 8.90
N GLU A 142 -0.76 16.16 7.79
CA GLU A 142 0.31 17.15 7.56
C GLU A 142 0.06 18.53 8.21
#